data_AF-A0A2W0CNE7-F1
#
_entry.id   AF-A0A2W0CNE7-F1
#
_cell.length_a   1.000
_cell.length_b   1.000
_cell.length_c   1.000
_cell.angle_alpha   90.00
_cell.angle_beta   90.00
_cell.angle_gamma   90.00
#
_symmetry.space_group_name_H-M   'P 1'
#
loop_
_entity.id
_entity.type
_entity.pdbx_description
1 polymer ?
#
loop_
_entity_poly.entity_id
_entity_poly.type
_entity_poly.pdbx_seq_one_letter_code
_entity_poly.pdbx_strand_id
1 'polypeptide(L)'
;MIYVWGIFVADGTAIFPNFFPIGSYTTRELAMNEVNALPRDRNYQVLRMPLNINFAYFHKKSGKLVGMDEIHREHFHFKDES
;
A
#
# COMPACT_ATOMS: atom_id res chain seq x y z
N MET A 1 12.13 -11.73 11.48
CA MET A 1 10.78 -11.13 11.45
C MET A 1 10.14 -11.53 10.13
N ILE A 2 8.89 -12.00 10.14
CA ILE A 2 8.20 -12.46 8.93
C ILE A 2 7.46 -11.27 8.33
N TYR A 3 7.51 -11.14 7.01
CA TYR A 3 6.87 -10.04 6.27
C TYR A 3 6.01 -10.58 5.14
N VAL A 4 5.05 -9.77 4.73
CA VAL A 4 4.29 -9.93 3.49
C VAL A 4 4.39 -8.65 2.67
N TRP A 5 4.16 -8.78 1.37
CA TRP A 5 4.11 -7.68 0.42
C TRP A 5 2.65 -7.38 0.10
N GLY A 6 2.12 -6.30 0.67
CA GLY A 6 0.76 -5.85 0.43
C GLY A 6 0.69 -4.89 -0.75
N ILE A 7 -0.28 -5.07 -1.62
CA ILE A 7 -0.60 -4.11 -2.69
C ILE A 7 -1.83 -3.33 -2.26
N PHE A 8 -1.79 -2.02 -2.50
CA PHE A 8 -2.86 -1.11 -2.20
C PHE A 8 -3.13 -0.22 -3.40
N VAL A 9 -4.40 0.08 -3.64
CA VAL A 9 -4.81 1.11 -4.59
C VAL A 9 -5.04 2.43 -3.86
N ALA A 10 -4.56 3.52 -4.43
CA ALA A 10 -4.81 4.87 -3.95
C ALA A 10 -5.85 5.56 -4.84
N ASP A 11 -6.98 5.95 -4.24
CA ASP A 11 -7.98 6.77 -4.91
C ASP A 11 -7.69 8.25 -4.69
N GLY A 12 -7.17 8.92 -5.73
CA GLY A 12 -6.89 10.35 -5.68
C GLY A 12 -8.12 11.25 -5.59
N THR A 13 -9.33 10.71 -5.71
CA THR A 13 -10.59 11.49 -5.70
C THR A 13 -11.37 11.38 -4.38
N ALA A 14 -11.03 10.43 -3.52
CA ALA A 14 -11.72 10.22 -2.24
C ALA A 14 -11.04 10.98 -1.08
N ILE A 15 -11.86 11.44 -0.13
CA ILE A 15 -11.39 11.88 1.19
C ILE A 15 -11.04 10.62 2.01
N PHE A 16 -9.98 10.68 2.82
CA PHE A 16 -9.55 9.55 3.65
C PHE A 16 -10.72 8.86 4.38
N PRO A 17 -10.81 7.51 4.35
CA PRO A 17 -9.86 6.56 3.76
C PRO A 17 -9.98 6.46 2.23
N ASN A 18 -8.85 6.64 1.55
CA ASN A 18 -8.73 6.57 0.09
C ASN A 18 -7.66 5.56 -0.36
N PHE A 19 -7.33 4.63 0.52
CA PHE A 19 -6.24 3.67 0.37
C PHE A 19 -6.76 2.29 0.75
N PHE A 20 -6.84 1.38 -0.23
CA PHE A 20 -7.55 0.12 -0.07
C PHE A 20 -6.63 -1.07 -0.40
N PRO A 21 -6.61 -2.12 0.44
CA PRO A 21 -5.82 -3.31 0.15
C PRO A 21 -6.43 -4.09 -1.02
N ILE A 22 -5.59 -4.57 -1.93
CA ILE A 22 -6.03 -5.36 -3.08
C ILE A 22 -5.35 -6.73 -3.18
N GLY A 23 -4.21 -6.93 -2.51
CA GLY A 23 -3.52 -8.22 -2.51
C GLY A 23 -2.43 -8.32 -1.44
N SER A 24 -2.03 -9.54 -1.11
CA SER A 24 -0.93 -9.81 -0.18
C SER A 24 -0.14 -11.04 -0.61
N TYR A 25 1.19 -10.90 -0.65
CA TYR A 25 2.09 -11.86 -1.28
C TYR A 25 3.28 -12.19 -0.38
N THR A 26 3.81 -13.40 -0.52
CA THR A 26 4.95 -13.87 0.27
C THR A 26 6.28 -13.26 -0.19
N THR A 27 6.39 -12.85 -1.45
CA THR A 27 7.59 -12.23 -2.03
C THR A 27 7.24 -10.94 -2.77
N ARG A 28 8.25 -10.07 -2.91
CA ARG A 28 8.12 -8.83 -3.71
C ARG A 28 7.83 -9.16 -5.17
N GLU A 29 8.49 -10.17 -5.72
CA GLU A 29 8.33 -10.57 -7.12
C GLU A 29 6.89 -10.95 -7.45
N LEU A 30 6.24 -11.74 -6.59
CA LEU A 30 4.82 -12.09 -6.77
C LEU A 30 3.92 -10.85 -6.72
N ALA A 31 4.18 -9.92 -5.79
CA ALA A 31 3.44 -8.66 -5.74
C ALA A 31 3.67 -7.81 -7.00
N MET A 32 4.90 -7.76 -7.52
CA MET A 32 5.21 -7.00 -8.73
C MET A 32 4.60 -7.61 -9.99
N ASN A 33 4.53 -8.94 -10.09
CA ASN A 33 3.84 -9.61 -11.18
C ASN A 33 2.35 -9.20 -11.24
N GLU A 34 1.71 -9.09 -10.07
CA GLU A 34 0.34 -8.56 -10.00
C GLU A 34 0.29 -7.08 -10.42
N VAL A 35 1.13 -6.22 -9.85
CA VAL A 35 1.15 -4.78 -10.17
C VAL A 35 1.27 -4.55 -11.68
N ASN A 36 2.12 -5.32 -12.36
CA ASN A 36 2.34 -5.21 -13.80
C ASN A 36 1.12 -5.65 -14.64
N ALA A 37 0.25 -6.49 -14.08
CA ALA A 37 -0.99 -6.96 -14.72
C ALA A 37 -2.21 -6.07 -14.40
N LEU A 38 -2.11 -5.18 -13.42
CA LEU A 38 -3.21 -4.31 -13.02
C LEU A 38 -3.51 -3.21 -14.06
N PRO A 39 -4.77 -2.72 -14.12
CA PRO A 39 -5.12 -1.55 -14.93
C PRO A 39 -4.26 -0.32 -14.61
N ARG A 40 -3.81 0.39 -15.65
CA ARG A 40 -2.94 1.58 -15.52
C ARG A 40 -3.68 2.90 -15.27
N ASP A 41 -5.00 2.85 -15.05
CA ASP A 41 -5.83 4.03 -14.76
C ASP A 41 -5.79 4.47 -13.29
N ARG A 42 -5.06 3.72 -12.45
CA ARG A 42 -4.94 3.95 -11.00
C ARG A 42 -3.48 3.97 -10.55
N ASN A 43 -3.26 4.58 -9.39
CA ASN A 43 -1.99 4.53 -8.70
C ASN A 43 -2.00 3.40 -7.67
N TYR A 44 -0.88 2.68 -7.60
CA TYR A 44 -0.71 1.57 -6.66
C TYR A 44 0.48 1.82 -5.74
N GLN A 45 0.41 1.23 -4.56
CA GLN A 45 1.53 1.17 -3.64
C GLN A 45 1.77 -0.27 -3.21
N VAL A 46 3.04 -0.63 -3.13
CA VAL A 46 3.50 -1.91 -2.59
C VAL A 46 4.19 -1.65 -1.26
N LEU A 47 3.74 -2.32 -0.21
CA LEU A 47 4.21 -2.15 1.16
C LEU A 47 4.78 -3.46 1.70
N ARG A 48 5.97 -3.41 2.31
CA ARG A 48 6.51 -4.56 3.06
C ARG A 48 6.01 -4.50 4.50
N MET A 49 5.00 -5.30 4.82
CA MET A 49 4.28 -5.27 6.10
C MET A 49 4.74 -6.40 7.04
N PRO A 50 5.00 -6.12 8.33
CA PRO A 50 5.30 -7.17 9.30
C PRO A 50 4.06 -8.00 9.61
N LEU A 51 4.23 -9.32 9.72
CA LEU A 51 3.16 -10.25 10.06
C LEU A 51 3.05 -10.44 11.58
N ASN A 52 1.83 -10.57 12.11
CA ASN A 52 1.52 -10.81 13.53
C ASN A 52 2.03 -9.72 14.48
N ILE A 53 2.24 -8.50 13.97
CA ILE A 53 2.68 -7.34 14.75
C ILE A 53 1.77 -6.17 14.37
N ASN A 54 1.27 -5.47 15.37
CA ASN A 54 0.60 -4.19 15.14
C ASN A 54 1.68 -3.12 14.92
N PHE A 55 1.74 -2.57 13.71
CA PHE A 55 2.78 -1.63 13.30
C PHE A 55 2.27 -0.19 13.10
N ALA A 56 0.96 0.03 13.04
CA ALA A 56 0.38 1.35 12.82
C ALA A 56 -0.97 1.52 13.50
N TYR A 57 -1.29 2.75 13.91
CA TYR A 57 -2.59 3.10 14.45
C TYR A 57 -3.04 4.49 14.01
N PHE A 58 -4.35 4.68 13.90
CA PHE A 58 -4.95 5.97 13.59
C PHE A 58 -5.27 6.74 14.88
N HIS A 59 -4.61 7.86 15.10
CA HIS A 59 -4.83 8.72 16.26
C HIS A 59 -5.97 9.71 15.99
N LYS A 60 -7.17 9.38 16.46
CA LYS A 60 -8.41 10.14 16.20
C LYS A 60 -8.33 11.64 16.53
N LYS A 61 -7.68 12.02 17.63
CA LYS A 61 -7.61 13.44 18.05
C LYS A 61 -6.76 14.29 17.11
N SER A 62 -5.68 13.73 16.56
CA SER A 62 -4.81 14.45 15.63
C SER A 62 -5.14 14.19 14.18
N GLY A 63 -6.00 13.21 13.89
CA GLY A 63 -6.30 12.76 12.53
C GLY A 63 -5.08 12.16 11.80
N LYS A 64 -4.06 11.67 12.54
CA LYS A 64 -2.80 11.18 11.95
C LYS A 64 -2.69 9.67 12.04
N LEU A 65 -2.15 9.07 10.98
CA LEU A 65 -1.69 7.68 10.99
C LEU A 65 -0.26 7.64 11.53
N VAL A 66 -0.03 6.91 12.62
CA VAL A 66 1.26 6.80 13.33
C VAL A 66 1.88 5.42 13.08
N GLY A 67 3.21 5.35 12.97
CA GLY A 67 3.96 4.09 12.83
C GLY A 67 4.27 3.68 11.38
N MET A 68 3.79 4.45 10.40
CA MET A 68 4.03 4.14 8.99
C MET A 68 5.46 4.43 8.54
N ASP A 69 6.21 5.28 9.25
CA ASP A 69 7.54 5.74 8.81
C ASP A 69 8.56 4.60 8.64
N GLU A 70 8.38 3.50 9.38
CA GLU A 70 9.27 2.32 9.33
C GLU A 70 8.87 1.29 8.26
N ILE A 71 7.75 1.50 7.55
CA ILE A 71 7.28 0.60 6.50
C ILE A 71 7.92 0.99 5.16
N HIS A 72 8.63 0.04 4.55
CA HIS A 72 9.13 0.19 3.18
C HIS A 72 7.97 0.30 2.20
N ARG A 73 8.00 1.33 1.34
CA ARG A 73 6.96 1.64 0.35
C ARG A 73 7.55 1.82 -1.03
N GLU A 74 6.84 1.31 -2.02
CA GLU A 74 7.12 1.54 -3.44
C GLU A 74 5.85 2.11 -4.07
N HIS A 75 6.01 3.23 -4.79
CA HIS A 75 4.89 3.94 -5.39
C HIS A 75 4.91 3.72 -6.91
N PHE A 76 3.76 3.40 -7.48
CA PHE A 76 3.57 3.19 -8.91
C PHE A 76 2.50 4.17 -9.41
N HIS A 77 2.96 5.18 -10.17
CA HIS A 77 2.17 6.33 -10.62
C HIS A 77 1.76 6.17 -12.08
N PHE A 78 0.86 5.24 -12.38
CA PHE A 78 0.44 4.99 -13.76
C PHE A 78 -0.55 6.03 -14.31
N LYS A 79 -1.32 6.67 -13.42
CA LYS A 79 -2.35 7.63 -13.82
C LYS A 79 -1.78 8.88 -14.51
N ASP A 80 -0.51 9.20 -14.28
CA ASP A 80 0.15 10.41 -14.80
C ASP A 80 0.98 10.14 -16.08
N GLU A 81 0.96 8.91 -16.62
CA GLU A 81 1.69 8.51 -17.84
C GLU A 81 0.87 8.70 -19.14
N SER A 82 -0.29 9.34 -19.07
CA SER A 82 -1.23 9.55 -20.20
C SER A 82 -1.34 11.01 -20.62
#